data_AF-A0A3A0FCI7-F1
#
_entry.id   AF-A0A3A0FCI7-F1
#
_cell.length_a   1.000
_cell.length_b   1.000
_cell.length_c   1.000
_cell.angle_alpha   90.00
_cell.angle_beta   90.00
_cell.angle_gamma   90.00
#
_symmetry.space_group_name_H-M   'P 1'
#
loop_
_entity.id
_entity.type
_entity.pdbx_description
1 polymer ?
#
loop_
_entity_poly.entity_id
_entity_poly.type
_entity_poly.pdbx_seq_one_letter_code
_entity_poly.pdbx_strand_id
1 'polypeptide(L)'
;MLCKALTTTGEPCQAQAMQGDENCYLHNPAVSEDEKRDARSRGGKENQIVVKTPLPPIKLTSPKDVISLLEETINAVRSGEMDVKIANCLGFLTDKLLKAYEISELSDKVEVMGLFLEKRKGR
;
A
#
# COMPACT_ATOMS: atom_id res chain seq x y z
N MET A 1 2.49 33.21 14.42
CA MET A 1 3.84 33.40 15.00
C MET A 1 4.46 32.04 15.19
N LEU A 2 5.77 31.87 15.01
CA LEU A 2 6.40 30.55 15.16
C LEU A 2 6.59 30.19 16.63
N CYS A 3 6.66 28.89 16.91
CA CYS A 3 6.96 28.35 18.23
C CYS A 3 8.37 28.76 18.68
N LYS A 4 8.51 29.21 19.93
CA LYS A 4 9.81 29.63 20.49
C LYS A 4 10.69 28.48 21.01
N ALA A 5 10.16 27.27 21.10
CA ALA A 5 10.88 26.12 21.67
C ALA A 5 11.92 25.52 20.69
N LEU A 6 12.89 24.80 21.26
CA LEU A 6 13.86 23.99 20.51
C LEU A 6 13.35 22.56 20.34
N THR A 7 13.66 21.95 19.19
CA THR A 7 13.41 20.53 18.94
C THR A 7 14.36 19.65 19.76
N THR A 8 14.14 18.34 19.75
CA THR A 8 15.04 17.35 20.35
C THR A 8 16.44 17.35 19.72
N THR A 9 16.61 17.92 18.52
CA THR A 9 17.90 18.10 17.85
C THR A 9 18.57 19.43 18.17
N GLY A 10 17.93 20.29 18.97
CA GLY A 10 18.45 21.60 19.37
C GLY A 10 18.18 22.73 18.37
N GLU A 11 17.41 22.47 17.30
CA GLU A 11 17.05 23.47 16.29
C GLU A 11 15.76 24.22 16.66
N PRO A 12 15.55 25.48 16.22
CA PRO A 12 14.29 26.19 16.46
C PRO A 12 13.10 25.50 15.80
N CYS A 13 12.01 25.32 16.55
CA CYS A 13 10.79 24.70 16.04
C CYS A 13 10.14 25.56 14.94
N GLN A 14 9.95 24.98 13.76
CA GLN A 14 9.35 25.65 12.60
C GLN A 14 7.81 25.59 12.59
N ALA A 15 7.18 25.06 13.64
CA ALA A 15 5.72 24.99 13.73
C ALA A 15 5.10 26.33 14.15
N GLN A 16 3.85 26.58 13.74
CA GLN A 16 3.10 27.74 14.24
C GLN A 16 2.75 27.56 15.72
N ALA A 17 2.89 28.64 16.49
CA ALA A 17 2.41 28.73 17.86
C ALA A 17 0.88 28.71 17.90
N MET A 18 0.32 28.24 19.01
CA MET A 18 -1.13 28.26 19.24
C MET A 18 -1.64 29.69 19.40
N GLN A 19 -2.91 29.91 19.12
CA GLN A 19 -3.53 31.22 19.28
C GLN A 19 -3.47 31.66 20.76
N GLY A 20 -2.80 32.78 21.03
CA GLY A 20 -2.62 33.30 22.39
C GLY A 20 -1.47 32.65 23.17
N ASP A 21 -0.66 31.79 22.54
CA ASP A 21 0.48 31.14 23.17
C ASP A 21 1.79 31.42 22.38
N GLU A 22 2.93 31.18 23.02
CA GLU A 22 4.25 31.30 22.41
C GLU A 22 4.75 29.96 21.82
N ASN A 23 4.08 28.87 22.16
CA ASN A 23 4.48 27.51 21.78
C ASN A 23 3.45 26.82 20.87
N CYS A 24 3.91 25.90 20.04
CA CYS A 24 3.01 25.02 19.28
C CYS A 24 2.36 24.00 20.20
N TYR A 25 1.33 23.31 19.72
CA TYR A 25 0.60 22.30 20.49
C TYR A 25 1.50 21.26 21.17
N LEU A 26 2.59 20.84 20.52
CA LEU A 26 3.51 19.84 21.06
C LEU A 26 4.44 20.40 22.15
N HIS A 27 4.87 21.66 22.03
CA HIS A 27 5.76 22.32 22.98
C HIS A 27 5.01 23.15 24.04
N ASN A 28 3.68 23.25 23.95
CA ASN A 28 2.88 23.97 24.92
C ASN A 28 2.91 23.20 26.27
N PRO A 29 3.36 23.83 27.37
CA PRO A 29 3.37 23.23 28.69
C PRO A 29 1.96 23.11 29.32
N ALA A 30 0.98 23.87 28.83
CA ALA A 30 -0.42 23.77 29.27
C ALA A 30 -1.12 22.50 28.72
N VAL A 31 -0.59 21.91 27.65
CA VAL A 31 -1.08 20.64 27.09
C VAL A 31 -0.32 19.48 27.75
N SER A 32 -1.06 18.54 28.34
CA SER A 32 -0.44 17.39 29.02
C SER A 32 0.24 16.43 28.03
N GLU A 33 1.28 15.73 28.48
CA GLU A 33 1.95 14.72 27.65
C GLU A 33 1.03 13.55 27.27
N ASP A 34 0.08 13.20 28.14
CA ASP A 34 -0.93 12.18 27.86
C ASP A 34 -1.87 12.61 26.72
N GLU A 35 -2.30 13.87 26.71
CA GLU A 35 -3.13 14.43 25.63
C GLU A 35 -2.36 14.49 24.31
N LYS A 36 -1.08 14.88 24.34
CA LYS A 36 -0.21 14.85 23.15
C LYS A 36 -0.02 13.42 22.62
N ARG A 37 0.14 12.45 23.52
CA ARG A 37 0.25 11.02 23.16
C ARG A 37 -1.05 10.50 22.55
N ASP A 38 -2.19 10.83 23.13
CA ASP A 38 -3.49 10.41 22.61
C ASP A 38 -3.78 11.03 21.23
N ALA A 39 -3.49 12.32 21.04
CA ALA A 39 -3.62 12.98 19.74
C ALA A 39 -2.76 12.32 18.65
N ARG A 40 -1.51 11.97 18.97
CA ARG A 40 -0.63 11.20 18.05
C ARG A 40 -1.20 9.81 17.77
N SER A 41 -1.72 9.12 18.78
CA SER A 41 -2.32 7.79 18.62
C SER A 41 -3.57 7.84 17.74
N ARG A 42 -4.44 8.84 17.93
CA ARG A 42 -5.63 9.08 17.10
C ARG A 42 -5.25 9.31 15.65
N GLY A 43 -4.30 10.20 15.36
CA GLY A 43 -3.81 10.42 14.00
C GLY A 43 -3.21 9.15 13.36
N GLY A 44 -2.50 8.34 14.15
CA GLY A 44 -1.97 7.05 13.68
C GLY A 44 -3.07 6.03 13.37
N LYS A 45 -4.09 5.92 14.23
CA LYS A 45 -5.24 5.01 14.04
C LYS A 45 -6.10 5.41 12.84
N GLU A 46 -6.34 6.70 12.65
CA GLU A 46 -7.14 7.20 11.53
C GLU A 46 -6.47 6.92 10.18
N ASN A 47 -5.13 6.88 10.15
CA ASN A 47 -4.36 6.54 8.96
C ASN A 47 -4.25 5.03 8.70
N GLN A 48 -4.76 4.17 9.60
CA GLN A 48 -4.74 2.73 9.37
C GLN A 48 -5.83 2.33 8.39
N ILE A 49 -5.41 1.62 7.35
CA ILE A 49 -6.36 0.92 6.51
C ILE A 49 -6.74 -0.37 7.20
N VAL A 50 -7.94 -0.40 7.74
CA VAL A 50 -8.50 -1.59 8.36
C VAL A 50 -9.48 -2.20 7.37
N VAL A 51 -9.16 -3.41 6.90
CA VAL A 51 -10.13 -4.25 6.19
C VAL A 51 -11.20 -4.66 7.21
N LYS A 52 -12.32 -3.93 7.24
CA LYS A 52 -13.40 -4.15 8.21
C LYS A 52 -14.10 -5.49 7.98
N THR A 53 -14.22 -5.89 6.72
CA THR A 53 -14.84 -7.15 6.31
C THR A 53 -13.90 -7.83 5.33
N PRO A 54 -13.22 -8.92 5.74
CA PRO A 54 -12.36 -9.66 4.84
C PRO A 54 -13.20 -10.29 3.73
N LEU A 55 -12.72 -10.14 2.49
CA LEU A 55 -13.32 -10.79 1.33
C LEU A 55 -12.96 -12.29 1.32
N PRO A 56 -13.82 -13.14 0.74
CA PRO A 56 -13.49 -14.55 0.57
C PRO A 56 -12.24 -14.71 -0.31
N PRO A 57 -11.47 -15.79 -0.13
CA PRO A 57 -10.30 -16.06 -0.96
C PRO A 57 -10.71 -16.27 -2.42
N ILE A 58 -10.01 -15.60 -3.32
CA ILE A 58 -10.12 -15.81 -4.77
C ILE A 58 -9.05 -16.82 -5.21
N LYS A 59 -9.43 -17.70 -6.13
CA LYS A 59 -8.51 -18.61 -6.81
C LYS A 59 -8.26 -18.08 -8.23
N LEU A 60 -7.03 -17.64 -8.48
CA LEU A 60 -6.57 -17.24 -9.82
C LEU A 60 -5.84 -18.44 -10.44
N THR A 61 -6.46 -19.05 -11.44
CA THR A 61 -5.95 -20.23 -12.15
C THR A 61 -5.46 -19.91 -13.55
N SER A 62 -5.92 -18.80 -14.11
CA SER A 62 -5.54 -18.33 -15.43
C SER A 62 -5.39 -16.81 -15.48
N PRO A 63 -4.67 -16.26 -16.48
CA PRO A 63 -4.65 -14.82 -16.73
C PRO A 63 -6.02 -14.19 -16.98
N LYS A 64 -7.05 -14.96 -17.36
CA LYS A 64 -8.41 -14.42 -17.55
C LYS A 64 -9.08 -14.09 -16.22
N ASP A 65 -8.80 -14.85 -15.17
CA ASP A 65 -9.38 -14.65 -13.83
C ASP A 65 -8.96 -13.29 -13.25
N VAL A 66 -7.77 -12.81 -13.65
CA VAL A 66 -7.24 -11.48 -13.31
C VAL A 66 -8.11 -10.36 -13.87
N ILE A 67 -8.72 -10.52 -15.04
CA ILE A 67 -9.58 -9.48 -15.64
C ILE A 67 -10.79 -9.24 -14.73
N SER A 68 -11.44 -10.31 -14.28
CA SER A 68 -12.58 -10.23 -13.36
C SER A 68 -12.20 -9.60 -12.02
N LEU A 69 -11.05 -10.01 -11.44
CA LEU A 69 -10.54 -9.39 -10.22
C LEU A 69 -10.34 -7.88 -10.37
N LEU A 70 -9.73 -7.45 -11.49
CA LEU A 70 -9.46 -6.03 -11.73
C LEU A 70 -10.75 -5.25 -11.96
N GLU A 71 -11.73 -5.82 -12.69
CA GLU A 71 -13.04 -5.20 -12.88
C GLU A 71 -13.78 -4.98 -11.55
N GLU A 72 -13.83 -6.01 -10.69
CA GLU A 72 -14.40 -5.91 -9.35
C GLU A 72 -13.67 -4.85 -8.51
N THR A 73 -12.33 -4.86 -8.53
CA THR A 73 -11.50 -3.88 -7.81
C THR A 73 -11.76 -2.45 -8.28
N ILE A 74 -11.85 -2.22 -9.60
CA ILE A 74 -12.15 -0.90 -10.18
C ILE A 74 -13.51 -0.41 -9.70
N ASN A 75 -14.53 -1.26 -9.74
CA ASN A 75 -15.88 -0.90 -9.33
C ASN A 75 -15.94 -0.61 -7.82
N ALA A 76 -15.26 -1.39 -6.98
CA ALA A 76 -15.19 -1.18 -5.54
C ALA A 76 -14.48 0.13 -5.15
N VAL A 77 -13.46 0.54 -5.91
CA VAL A 77 -12.82 1.86 -5.71
C VAL A 77 -13.77 2.97 -6.14
N ARG A 78 -14.46 2.82 -7.27
CA ARG A 78 -15.41 3.83 -7.78
C ARG A 78 -16.64 4.01 -6.89
N SER A 79 -17.09 2.95 -6.21
CA SER A 79 -18.19 3.01 -5.23
C SER A 79 -17.76 3.56 -3.87
N GLY A 80 -16.45 3.65 -3.60
CA GLY A 80 -15.90 4.02 -2.29
C GLY A 80 -15.92 2.88 -1.27
N GLU A 81 -16.22 1.65 -1.70
CA GLU A 81 -16.22 0.46 -0.85
C GLU A 81 -14.80 -0.07 -0.58
N MET A 82 -13.83 0.31 -1.41
CA MET A 82 -12.42 -0.08 -1.28
C MET A 82 -11.49 1.13 -1.25
N ASP A 83 -10.54 1.12 -0.30
CA ASP A 83 -9.46 2.11 -0.25
C ASP A 83 -8.46 1.91 -1.39
N VAL A 84 -8.00 3.01 -1.97
CA VAL A 84 -7.07 3.02 -3.12
C VAL A 84 -5.76 2.29 -2.82
N LYS A 85 -5.23 2.33 -1.59
CA LYS A 85 -3.99 1.61 -1.26
C LYS A 85 -4.20 0.09 -1.23
N ILE A 86 -5.41 -0.39 -0.88
CA ILE A 86 -5.76 -1.82 -1.03
C ILE A 86 -5.78 -2.18 -2.51
N ALA A 87 -6.48 -1.40 -3.33
CA ALA A 87 -6.55 -1.61 -4.77
C ALA A 87 -5.15 -1.58 -5.43
N ASN A 88 -4.27 -0.68 -5.01
CA ASN A 88 -2.89 -0.61 -5.47
C ASN A 88 -2.10 -1.87 -5.09
N CYS A 89 -2.30 -2.39 -3.88
CA CYS A 89 -1.69 -3.66 -3.47
C CYS A 89 -2.16 -4.82 -4.36
N LEU A 90 -3.47 -4.91 -4.63
CA LEU A 90 -4.03 -5.91 -5.54
C LEU A 90 -3.47 -5.78 -6.95
N GLY A 91 -3.40 -4.56 -7.50
CA GLY A 91 -2.82 -4.30 -8.81
C GLY A 91 -1.36 -4.74 -8.89
N PHE A 92 -0.54 -4.41 -7.87
CA PHE A 92 0.86 -4.83 -7.82
C PHE A 92 1.02 -6.35 -7.76
N LEU A 93 0.28 -7.04 -6.90
CA LEU A 93 0.36 -8.50 -6.78
C LEU A 93 -0.11 -9.21 -8.06
N THR A 94 -1.15 -8.67 -8.68
CA THR A 94 -1.72 -9.17 -9.94
C THR A 94 -0.73 -9.04 -11.09
N ASP A 95 -0.01 -7.91 -11.19
CA ASP A 95 1.09 -7.72 -12.14
C ASP A 95 2.18 -8.80 -11.99
N LYS A 96 2.58 -9.11 -10.74
CA LYS A 96 3.56 -10.18 -10.49
C LYS A 96 3.04 -11.56 -10.86
N LEU A 97 1.75 -11.83 -10.62
CA LEU A 97 1.13 -13.09 -11.01
C LEU A 97 1.08 -13.26 -12.53
N LEU A 98 0.65 -12.23 -13.27
CA LEU A 98 0.63 -12.26 -14.73
C LEU A 98 2.03 -12.50 -15.30
N LYS A 99 3.07 -11.86 -14.71
CA LYS A 99 4.44 -12.11 -15.12
C LYS A 99 4.89 -13.54 -14.87
N ALA A 100 4.49 -14.14 -13.75
CA ALA A 100 4.78 -15.55 -13.46
C ALA A 100 4.12 -16.49 -14.48
N TYR A 101 2.87 -16.22 -14.87
CA TYR A 101 2.20 -16.97 -15.94
C TYR A 101 2.95 -16.86 -17.28
N GLU A 102 3.30 -15.65 -17.70
CA GLU A 102 4.03 -15.41 -18.95
C GLU A 102 5.37 -16.17 -18.96
N ILE A 103 6.12 -16.12 -17.86
CA ILE A 103 7.39 -16.83 -17.73
C ILE A 103 7.18 -18.35 -17.82
N SER A 104 6.18 -18.89 -17.11
CA SER A 104 5.88 -20.33 -17.15
C SER A 104 5.53 -20.79 -18.56
N GLU A 105 4.62 -20.08 -19.23
CA GLU A 105 4.19 -20.44 -20.58
C GLU A 105 5.33 -20.34 -21.60
N LEU A 106 6.21 -19.34 -21.45
CA LEU A 106 7.38 -19.20 -22.31
C LEU A 106 8.39 -20.33 -22.05
N SER A 107 8.61 -20.72 -20.79
CA SER A 107 9.46 -21.85 -20.42
C SER A 107 8.98 -23.15 -21.06
N ASP A 108 7.67 -23.43 -20.98
CA ASP A 108 7.07 -24.62 -21.58
C ASP A 108 7.30 -24.65 -23.10
N LYS A 109 7.12 -23.50 -23.77
CA LYS A 109 7.37 -23.38 -25.22
C LYS A 109 8.84 -23.62 -25.57
N VAL A 110 9.76 -23.06 -24.79
CA VAL A 110 11.21 -23.25 -24.98
C VAL A 110 11.59 -24.72 -24.83
N GLU A 111 11.04 -25.42 -23.84
CA GLU A 111 11.28 -26.85 -23.64
C GLU A 111 10.80 -27.68 -24.84
N VAL A 112 9.57 -27.42 -25.31
CA VAL A 112 9.01 -28.10 -26.49
C VAL A 112 9.87 -27.87 -27.74
N MET A 113 10.35 -26.63 -27.94
CA MET A 113 11.27 -26.30 -29.04
C MET A 113 12.62 -27.02 -28.90
N GLY A 114 13.18 -27.10 -27.69
CA GLY A 114 14.41 -27.84 -27.40
C GLY A 114 14.30 -29.32 -27.78
N LEU A 115 13.22 -29.98 -27.36
CA LEU A 115 12.94 -31.38 -27.70
C LEU A 115 12.83 -31.61 -29.21
N PHE A 116 12.22 -30.66 -29.94
CA PHE A 116 12.13 -30.75 -31.40
C PHE A 116 13.50 -30.64 -32.07
N LEU A 117 14.37 -29.75 -31.60
CA LEU A 117 15.72 -29.57 -32.13
C LEU A 117 16.62 -30.78 -31.88
N GLU A 118 16.53 -31.42 -30.71
CA GLU A 118 17.26 -32.66 -30.40
C GLU A 118 16.87 -33.81 -31.32
N LYS A 119 15.56 -34.02 -31.53
CA LYS A 119 15.05 -35.03 -32.47
C LYS A 119 15.55 -34.81 -33.90
N ARG A 120 15.83 -33.56 -34.28
CA ARG A 120 16.34 -33.21 -35.61
C ARG A 120 17.86 -33.36 -35.72
N LYS A 121 18.63 -33.19 -34.63
CA LYS A 121 20.08 -33.46 -34.59
C LYS A 121 20.42 -34.95 -34.58
N GLY A 122 19.53 -35.80 -34.07
CA GLY A 122 19.70 -37.26 -34.05
C GLY A 122 19.32 -37.99 -35.35
N ARG A 123 19.00 -37.25 -36.42
CA ARG A 123 18.75 -37.74 -37.78
C ARG A 123 19.86 -37.26 -38.71
#